data_AF-A0A969E3C1-F1
#
_entry.id   AF-A0A969E3C1-F1
#
_cell.length_a   1.000
_cell.length_b   1.000
_cell.length_c   1.000
_cell.angle_alpha   90.00
_cell.angle_beta   90.00
_cell.angle_gamma   90.00
#
_symmetry.space_group_name_H-M   'P 1'
#
loop_
_entity.id
_entity.type
_entity.pdbx_description
1 polymer ?
#
loop_
_entity_poly.entity_id
_entity_poly.type
_entity_poly.pdbx_seq_one_letter_code
_entity_poly.pdbx_strand_id
1 'polypeptide(L)'
;MGDGTAFEPTTAVPTWLWEDLGNYYGVGPSGLNFHENAFTLKFSQHPTIGMPPSVSGFSPFVPHFNLKNNVLSSAGGGDDAYIFMSPYATEGVVRGTISAGNGTFPIKGALPDPPLFAAWHLRRMLLEKGVEIMDTASTQLFLEQKGEPTSLRRTFFTWRSQPLAEIIRHANLESVNLYCEAFLRTLALQQYGYGTNEKGIDAIMRFWQSKGVDTEGLFMQDGSGLSPRNGVTPTQLTMMLRVIAQDSTWFTPFYNSLPEAGRTGTMSSMFKQYPSVLGRLRAKSGTITRVRAYSGYATAADGRLIAFSIILNNFTCSQRDIRKKLETFMAELCRL
;
A
#
# COMPACT_ATOMS: atom_id res chain seq x y z
N MET A 1 18.30 5.71 -18.13
CA MET A 1 17.74 4.36 -17.95
C MET A 1 17.34 4.17 -16.49
N GLY A 2 16.15 3.66 -16.21
CA GLY A 2 15.73 3.27 -14.86
C GLY A 2 15.99 1.79 -14.63
N ASP A 3 16.63 1.43 -13.53
CA ASP A 3 16.93 0.04 -13.21
C ASP A 3 16.18 -0.41 -11.96
N GLY A 4 15.16 -1.24 -12.17
CA GLY A 4 14.38 -1.90 -11.11
C GLY A 4 14.70 -3.37 -10.91
N THR A 5 15.76 -3.90 -11.51
CA THR A 5 16.07 -5.35 -11.58
C THR A 5 16.55 -5.96 -10.26
N ALA A 6 16.70 -5.17 -9.19
CA ALA A 6 16.96 -5.72 -7.86
C ALA A 6 15.79 -6.61 -7.37
N PHE A 7 14.58 -6.37 -7.86
CA PHE A 7 13.38 -7.16 -7.60
C PHE A 7 12.91 -7.87 -8.87
N GLU A 8 12.08 -8.90 -8.70
CA GLU A 8 11.40 -9.56 -9.83
C GLU A 8 10.52 -8.59 -10.63
N PRO A 9 10.43 -8.76 -11.96
CA PRO A 9 9.66 -7.86 -12.83
C PRO A 9 8.15 -8.01 -12.61
N THR A 10 7.69 -9.12 -12.05
CA THR A 10 6.29 -9.32 -11.69
C THR A 10 5.96 -8.41 -10.51
N THR A 11 5.47 -7.19 -10.75
CA THR A 11 5.19 -6.23 -9.68
C THR A 11 3.91 -6.56 -8.93
N ALA A 12 2.83 -6.90 -9.64
CA ALA A 12 1.56 -7.29 -9.03
C ALA A 12 1.55 -8.74 -8.53
N VAL A 13 0.93 -8.98 -7.37
CA VAL A 13 0.77 -10.34 -6.85
C VAL A 13 -0.36 -11.05 -7.61
N PRO A 14 -0.18 -12.29 -8.10
CA PRO A 14 -1.18 -13.00 -8.93
C PRO A 14 -2.56 -13.21 -8.30
N THR A 15 -2.68 -13.01 -6.99
CA THR A 15 -3.89 -13.25 -6.22
C THR A 15 -4.67 -11.97 -5.90
N TRP A 16 -4.15 -10.80 -6.29
CA TRP A 16 -4.88 -9.55 -6.26
C TRP A 16 -6.04 -9.57 -7.25
N LEU A 17 -7.13 -8.86 -6.92
CA LEU A 17 -8.26 -8.77 -7.81
C LEU A 17 -7.90 -7.90 -9.00
N TRP A 18 -8.42 -8.26 -10.18
CA TRP A 18 -8.22 -7.47 -11.40
C TRP A 18 -8.65 -6.00 -11.23
N GLU A 19 -9.71 -5.77 -10.47
CA GLU A 19 -10.22 -4.44 -10.16
C GLU A 19 -9.22 -3.59 -9.36
N ASP A 20 -8.30 -4.18 -8.61
CA ASP A 20 -7.37 -3.44 -7.76
C ASP A 20 -6.13 -2.95 -8.52
N LEU A 21 -5.68 -3.69 -9.55
CA LEU A 21 -4.35 -3.53 -10.16
C LEU A 21 -4.07 -2.13 -10.76
N GLY A 22 -5.10 -1.45 -11.26
CA GLY A 22 -4.95 -0.11 -11.81
C GLY A 22 -5.04 1.00 -10.77
N ASN A 23 -5.45 0.70 -9.54
CA ASN A 23 -5.66 1.69 -8.47
C ASN A 23 -4.40 1.82 -7.60
N TYR A 24 -4.22 2.99 -6.99
CA TYR A 24 -2.99 3.33 -6.25
C TYR A 24 -2.62 2.34 -5.12
N TYR A 25 -3.60 1.62 -4.57
CA TYR A 25 -3.39 0.63 -3.52
C TYR A 25 -3.07 -0.76 -4.07
N GLY A 26 -3.33 -1.04 -5.35
CA GLY A 26 -3.00 -2.30 -6.04
C GLY A 26 -1.71 -2.22 -6.86
N VAL A 27 -0.79 -1.32 -6.48
CA VAL A 27 0.51 -1.19 -7.14
C VAL A 27 1.59 -1.99 -6.42
N GLY A 28 2.34 -2.75 -7.21
CA GLY A 28 3.48 -3.53 -6.74
C GLY A 28 4.81 -2.75 -6.69
N PRO A 29 5.80 -3.26 -5.94
CA PRO A 29 7.11 -2.65 -5.86
C PRO A 29 8.00 -3.09 -7.03
N SER A 30 8.87 -2.19 -7.45
CA SER A 30 10.04 -2.45 -8.29
C SER A 30 11.31 -2.22 -7.48
N GLY A 31 12.48 -2.66 -7.96
CA GLY A 31 13.76 -2.25 -7.37
C GLY A 31 14.01 -0.74 -7.43
N LEU A 32 13.27 -0.03 -8.30
CA LEU A 32 13.26 1.43 -8.42
C LEU A 32 11.82 1.93 -8.36
N ASN A 33 11.43 2.45 -7.20
CA ASN A 33 10.12 3.05 -6.95
C ASN A 33 10.25 4.57 -6.92
N PHE A 34 9.25 5.28 -7.43
CA PHE A 34 9.21 6.74 -7.40
C PHE A 34 7.77 7.22 -7.28
N HIS A 35 7.53 8.26 -6.49
CA HIS A 35 6.21 8.85 -6.26
C HIS A 35 5.16 7.82 -5.78
N GLU A 36 5.54 6.96 -4.82
CA GLU A 36 4.70 5.85 -4.31
C GLU A 36 4.10 4.96 -5.40
N ASN A 37 4.79 4.85 -6.54
CA ASN A 37 4.31 4.19 -7.74
C ASN A 37 2.88 4.59 -8.12
N ALA A 38 2.51 5.86 -7.92
CA ALA A 38 1.16 6.32 -8.13
C ALA A 38 1.13 7.62 -8.94
N PHE A 39 0.04 7.81 -9.67
CA PHE A 39 -0.32 9.08 -10.30
C PHE A 39 -1.71 9.52 -9.85
N THR A 40 -2.02 10.80 -9.99
CA THR A 40 -3.37 11.34 -9.82
C THR A 40 -4.00 11.59 -11.18
N LEU A 41 -5.09 10.90 -11.48
CA LEU A 41 -5.98 11.20 -12.60
C LEU A 41 -6.93 12.32 -12.19
N LYS A 42 -6.98 13.41 -12.97
CA LYS A 42 -7.89 14.52 -12.73
C LYS A 42 -9.01 14.50 -13.75
N PHE A 43 -10.25 14.60 -13.26
CA PHE A 43 -11.43 14.82 -14.08
C PHE A 43 -11.90 16.25 -13.96
N SER A 44 -12.33 16.84 -15.08
CA SER A 44 -13.25 17.97 -15.07
C SER A 44 -14.66 17.41 -14.92
N GLN A 45 -15.31 17.69 -13.80
CA GLN A 45 -16.64 17.17 -13.50
C GLN A 45 -17.67 17.67 -14.51
N HIS A 46 -18.72 16.86 -14.71
CA HIS A 46 -19.90 17.26 -15.48
C HIS A 46 -21.11 17.42 -14.53
N PRO A 47 -21.87 18.53 -14.60
CA PRO A 47 -22.95 18.81 -13.65
C PRO A 47 -24.19 17.92 -13.84
N THR A 48 -24.43 17.44 -15.06
CA THR A 48 -25.55 16.54 -15.36
C THR A 48 -25.21 15.10 -15.04
N ILE A 49 -26.05 14.43 -14.24
CA ILE A 49 -25.96 13.00 -13.93
C ILE A 49 -26.08 12.17 -15.22
N GLY A 50 -25.32 11.07 -15.30
CA GLY A 50 -25.28 10.17 -16.45
C GLY A 50 -24.42 10.67 -17.61
N MET A 51 -23.95 11.91 -17.58
CA MET A 51 -23.02 12.43 -18.57
C MET A 51 -21.57 12.12 -18.18
N PRO A 52 -20.68 11.87 -19.16
CA PRO A 52 -19.29 11.58 -18.87
C PRO A 52 -18.53 12.87 -18.48
N PRO A 53 -17.77 12.87 -17.36
CA PRO A 53 -16.76 13.90 -17.12
C PRO A 53 -15.62 13.76 -18.14
N SER A 54 -14.82 14.81 -18.35
CA SER A 54 -13.62 14.71 -19.19
C SER A 54 -12.37 14.52 -18.34
N VAL A 55 -11.38 13.77 -18.86
CA VAL A 55 -10.07 13.66 -18.22
C VAL A 55 -9.27 14.91 -18.55
N SER A 56 -8.84 15.65 -17.54
CA SER A 56 -8.00 16.84 -17.70
C SER A 56 -6.50 16.51 -17.69
N GLY A 57 -6.12 15.34 -17.19
CA GLY A 57 -4.77 14.80 -17.33
C GLY A 57 -4.28 14.00 -16.12
N PHE A 58 -3.00 13.65 -16.16
CA PHE A 58 -2.29 12.96 -15.08
C PHE A 58 -1.39 13.92 -14.33
N SER A 59 -1.26 13.71 -13.02
CA SER A 59 -0.35 14.47 -12.16
C SER A 59 0.41 13.52 -11.23
N PRO A 60 1.73 13.36 -11.40
CA PRO A 60 2.55 13.84 -12.52
C PRO A 60 2.18 13.20 -13.87
N PHE A 61 2.72 13.75 -14.97
CA PHE A 61 2.56 13.16 -16.30
C PHE A 61 3.12 11.72 -16.34
N VAL A 62 2.36 10.78 -16.92
CA VAL A 62 2.76 9.38 -17.08
C VAL A 62 3.19 9.15 -18.53
N PRO A 63 4.47 8.82 -18.79
CA PRO A 63 4.97 8.68 -20.15
C PRO A 63 4.43 7.41 -20.82
N HIS A 64 4.13 7.50 -22.11
CA HIS A 64 3.72 6.37 -22.97
C HIS A 64 2.44 5.64 -22.50
N PHE A 65 1.58 6.32 -21.74
CA PHE A 65 0.35 5.76 -21.21
C PHE A 65 -0.88 6.54 -21.67
N ASN A 66 -1.87 5.82 -22.19
CA ASN A 66 -3.18 6.36 -22.57
C ASN A 66 -4.28 5.74 -21.69
N LEU A 67 -5.27 6.54 -21.32
CA LEU A 67 -6.40 6.07 -20.51
C LEU A 67 -7.72 6.35 -21.21
N LYS A 68 -8.49 5.29 -21.47
CA LYS A 68 -9.86 5.38 -21.97
C LYS A 68 -10.81 5.71 -20.82
N ASN A 69 -11.59 6.77 -20.97
CA ASN A 69 -12.55 7.20 -19.97
C ASN A 69 -13.97 6.67 -20.25
N ASN A 70 -14.48 5.83 -19.35
CA ASN A 70 -15.86 5.35 -19.32
C ASN A 70 -16.56 5.69 -17.99
N VAL A 71 -16.11 6.73 -17.29
CA VAL A 71 -16.75 7.20 -16.04
C VAL A 71 -18.01 8.00 -16.37
N LEU A 72 -19.00 7.96 -15.48
CA LEU A 72 -20.20 8.78 -15.54
C LEU A 72 -20.38 9.64 -14.28
N SER A 73 -21.00 10.82 -14.42
CA SER A 73 -21.41 11.64 -13.28
C SER A 73 -22.60 11.00 -12.55
N SER A 74 -22.57 10.99 -11.21
CA SER A 74 -23.63 10.45 -10.35
C SER A 74 -24.09 11.45 -9.28
N ALA A 75 -25.24 11.16 -8.66
CA ALA A 75 -25.75 11.93 -7.51
C ALA A 75 -24.98 11.64 -6.20
N GLY A 76 -24.16 10.58 -6.16
CA GLY A 76 -23.41 10.17 -4.99
C GLY A 76 -22.24 11.10 -4.70
N GLY A 77 -21.82 11.16 -3.43
CA GLY A 77 -20.67 11.97 -2.99
C GLY A 77 -19.32 11.23 -2.99
N GLY A 78 -19.28 9.98 -3.45
CA GLY A 78 -18.10 9.11 -3.42
C GLY A 78 -17.41 8.94 -4.77
N ASP A 79 -16.19 8.39 -4.71
CA ASP A 79 -15.44 7.86 -5.83
C ASP A 79 -15.70 6.35 -6.00
N ASP A 80 -16.69 6.01 -6.83
CA ASP A 80 -16.94 4.62 -7.24
C ASP A 80 -16.32 4.39 -8.63
N ALA A 81 -15.14 4.97 -8.87
CA ALA A 81 -14.42 4.91 -10.14
C ALA A 81 -13.10 4.14 -9.99
N TYR A 82 -12.93 3.11 -10.82
CA TYR A 82 -11.80 2.18 -10.76
C TYR A 82 -11.02 2.21 -12.06
N ILE A 83 -9.70 2.20 -11.95
CA ILE A 83 -8.78 2.08 -13.08
C ILE A 83 -8.45 0.60 -13.27
N PHE A 84 -8.57 0.12 -14.51
CA PHE A 84 -8.25 -1.23 -14.91
C PHE A 84 -7.08 -1.20 -15.90
N MET A 85 -5.96 -1.78 -15.50
CA MET A 85 -4.77 -1.96 -16.33
C MET A 85 -3.85 -3.01 -15.70
N SER A 86 -2.99 -3.63 -16.50
CA SER A 86 -1.93 -4.51 -16.02
C SER A 86 -0.64 -3.71 -15.75
N PRO A 87 0.31 -4.26 -14.97
CA PRO A 87 1.69 -3.78 -14.99
C PRO A 87 2.23 -3.68 -16.42
N TYR A 88 3.07 -2.68 -16.65
CA TYR A 88 3.69 -2.35 -17.95
C TYR A 88 2.71 -2.04 -19.09
N ALA A 89 1.42 -1.85 -18.80
CA ALA A 89 0.46 -1.48 -19.83
C ALA A 89 0.72 -0.06 -20.37
N THR A 90 0.60 0.11 -21.68
CA THR A 90 0.59 1.42 -22.35
C THR A 90 -0.83 2.00 -22.47
N GLU A 91 -1.84 1.21 -22.13
CA GLU A 91 -3.24 1.59 -22.18
C GLU A 91 -3.98 1.09 -20.94
N GLY A 92 -4.96 1.86 -20.48
CA GLY A 92 -5.88 1.45 -19.42
C GLY A 92 -7.30 1.96 -19.67
N VAL A 93 -8.24 1.50 -18.85
CA VAL A 93 -9.62 2.02 -18.86
C VAL A 93 -10.03 2.40 -17.45
N VAL A 94 -10.68 3.55 -17.31
CA VAL A 94 -11.33 3.95 -16.06
C VAL A 94 -12.85 3.82 -16.21
N ARG A 95 -13.51 3.19 -15.25
CA ARG A 95 -14.95 2.91 -15.26
C ARG A 95 -15.56 3.22 -13.90
N GLY A 96 -16.89 3.39 -13.87
CA GLY A 96 -17.64 3.63 -12.65
C GLY A 96 -18.18 5.05 -12.60
N THR A 97 -18.30 5.63 -11.41
CA THR A 97 -18.92 6.94 -11.23
C THR A 97 -18.15 7.87 -10.31
N ILE A 98 -18.23 9.17 -10.60
CA ILE A 98 -17.80 10.24 -9.69
C ILE A 98 -18.98 11.18 -9.42
N SER A 99 -18.88 12.04 -8.42
CA SER A 99 -19.92 13.03 -8.12
C SER A 99 -20.08 14.05 -9.26
N ALA A 100 -21.32 14.36 -9.61
CA ALA A 100 -21.64 15.42 -10.55
C ALA A 100 -21.24 16.79 -9.98
N GLY A 101 -20.77 17.70 -10.83
CA GLY A 101 -20.33 19.03 -10.40
C GLY A 101 -19.67 19.83 -11.52
N ASN A 102 -19.14 21.01 -11.15
CA ASN A 102 -18.42 21.90 -12.06
C ASN A 102 -16.93 22.03 -11.68
N GLY A 103 -16.45 21.20 -10.75
CA GLY A 103 -15.09 21.27 -10.20
C GLY A 103 -14.13 20.26 -10.84
N THR A 104 -13.00 20.05 -10.16
CA THR A 104 -12.07 18.96 -10.46
C THR A 104 -12.28 17.82 -9.47
N PHE A 105 -12.26 16.59 -9.97
CA PHE A 105 -12.33 15.39 -9.14
C PHE A 105 -11.07 14.53 -9.35
N PRO A 106 -10.23 14.34 -8.30
CA PRO A 106 -9.05 13.49 -8.40
C PRO A 106 -9.36 12.03 -8.04
N ILE A 107 -8.79 11.09 -8.78
CA ILE A 107 -8.63 9.69 -8.34
C ILE A 107 -7.16 9.29 -8.48
N LYS A 108 -6.68 8.35 -7.67
CA LYS A 108 -5.27 7.90 -7.72
C LYS A 108 -5.15 6.54 -8.41
N GLY A 109 -4.26 6.44 -9.40
CA GLY A 109 -3.94 5.21 -10.12
C GLY A 109 -2.54 4.68 -9.80
N ALA A 110 -2.34 3.39 -10.04
CA ALA A 110 -1.04 2.74 -10.01
C ALA A 110 -0.18 3.22 -11.20
N LEU A 111 1.15 3.28 -11.08
CA LEU A 111 2.03 3.48 -12.24
C LEU A 111 2.26 2.16 -12.97
N PRO A 112 2.09 2.10 -14.30
CA PRO A 112 2.31 0.86 -15.05
C PRO A 112 3.80 0.45 -15.07
N ASP A 113 4.71 1.41 -15.21
CA ASP A 113 6.17 1.17 -15.22
C ASP A 113 6.90 2.21 -14.34
N PRO A 114 7.08 1.93 -13.03
CA PRO A 114 7.73 2.86 -12.12
C PRO A 114 9.19 3.19 -12.47
N PRO A 115 10.05 2.22 -12.89
CA PRO A 115 11.40 2.54 -13.37
C PRO A 115 11.43 3.47 -14.59
N LEU A 116 10.55 3.26 -15.58
CA LEU A 116 10.45 4.14 -16.74
C LEU A 116 10.02 5.54 -16.33
N PHE A 117 9.01 5.63 -15.45
CA PHE A 117 8.52 6.88 -14.92
C PHE A 117 9.65 7.67 -14.23
N ALA A 118 10.43 7.03 -13.35
CA ALA A 118 11.58 7.66 -12.69
C ALA A 118 12.63 8.14 -13.70
N ALA A 119 13.00 7.30 -14.67
CA ALA A 119 13.99 7.64 -15.69
C ALA A 119 13.54 8.81 -16.59
N TRP A 120 12.26 8.83 -16.95
CA TRP A 120 11.67 9.87 -17.79
C TRP A 120 11.66 11.22 -17.07
N HIS A 121 11.19 11.26 -15.81
CA HIS A 121 11.17 12.50 -15.02
C HIS A 121 12.58 13.00 -14.70
N LEU A 122 13.53 12.12 -14.38
CA LEU A 122 14.93 12.52 -14.19
C LEU A 122 15.52 13.13 -15.47
N ARG A 123 15.31 12.48 -16.63
CA ARG A 123 15.75 13.00 -17.92
C ARG A 123 15.19 14.40 -18.19
N ARG A 124 13.88 14.59 -17.95
CA ARG A 124 13.21 15.89 -18.10
C ARG A 124 13.86 16.97 -17.24
N MET A 125 14.05 16.69 -15.95
CA MET A 125 14.67 17.63 -15.02
C MET A 125 16.10 17.98 -15.43
N LEU A 126 16.89 17.02 -15.91
CA LEU A 126 18.27 17.25 -16.36
C LEU A 126 18.32 18.12 -17.62
N LEU A 127 17.46 17.87 -18.61
CA LEU A 127 17.36 18.70 -19.80
C LEU A 127 16.95 20.14 -19.46
N GLU A 128 16.00 20.32 -18.54
CA GLU A 128 15.58 21.64 -18.05
C GLU A 128 16.70 22.37 -17.29
N LYS A 129 17.71 21.64 -16.79
CA LYS A 129 18.93 22.19 -16.18
C LYS A 129 20.09 22.35 -17.18
N GLY A 130 19.86 22.12 -18.47
CA GLY A 130 20.88 22.29 -19.52
C GLY A 130 21.86 21.12 -19.67
N VAL A 131 21.57 19.95 -19.07
CA VAL A 131 22.36 18.74 -19.29
C VAL A 131 21.90 18.09 -20.60
N GLU A 132 22.80 18.00 -21.58
CA GLU A 132 22.52 17.35 -22.85
C GLU A 132 22.38 15.82 -22.68
N ILE A 133 21.25 15.27 -23.12
CA ILE A 133 20.97 13.83 -23.10
C ILE A 133 20.38 13.44 -24.45
N MET A 134 21.16 12.74 -25.26
CA MET A 134 20.75 12.30 -26.60
C MET A 134 19.73 11.16 -26.55
N ASP A 135 19.94 10.20 -25.64
CA ASP A 135 19.08 9.01 -25.54
C ASP A 135 17.72 9.33 -24.94
N THR A 136 16.72 8.52 -25.30
CA THR A 136 15.39 8.55 -24.68
C THR A 136 15.39 7.79 -23.35
N ALA A 137 14.37 8.05 -22.52
CA ALA A 137 14.21 7.28 -21.29
C ALA A 137 13.80 5.84 -21.62
N SER A 138 14.40 4.88 -20.92
CA SER A 138 14.18 3.44 -21.06
C SER A 138 14.44 2.75 -19.72
N THR A 139 14.19 1.45 -19.63
CA THR A 139 14.42 0.63 -18.44
C THR A 139 15.43 -0.49 -18.72
N GLN A 140 16.15 -0.93 -17.69
CA GLN A 140 17.05 -2.08 -17.82
C GLN A 140 16.29 -3.32 -18.33
N LEU A 141 15.09 -3.57 -17.78
CA LEU A 141 14.22 -4.68 -18.20
C LEU A 141 13.91 -4.65 -19.70
N PHE A 142 13.54 -3.49 -20.24
CA PHE A 142 13.20 -3.35 -21.66
C PHE A 142 14.41 -3.56 -22.58
N LEU A 143 15.59 -3.09 -22.17
CA LEU A 143 16.82 -3.27 -22.92
C LEU A 143 17.28 -4.74 -22.94
N GLU A 144 17.18 -5.43 -21.81
CA GLU A 144 17.45 -6.88 -21.72
C GLU A 144 16.53 -7.69 -22.64
N GLN A 145 15.23 -7.36 -22.70
CA GLN A 145 14.27 -8.00 -23.60
C GLN A 145 14.61 -7.81 -25.08
N LYS A 146 15.31 -6.73 -25.43
CA LYS A 146 15.83 -6.49 -26.79
C LYS A 146 17.17 -7.17 -27.06
N GLY A 147 17.77 -7.82 -26.07
CA GLY A 147 19.13 -8.36 -26.16
C GLY A 147 20.20 -7.28 -26.21
N GLU A 148 19.90 -6.06 -25.75
CA GLU A 148 20.89 -5.00 -25.66
C GLU A 148 21.82 -5.26 -24.46
N PRO A 149 23.15 -5.14 -24.62
CA PRO A 149 24.09 -5.47 -23.56
C PRO A 149 24.02 -4.44 -22.42
N THR A 150 24.05 -4.93 -21.19
CA THR A 150 24.18 -4.08 -20.00
C THR A 150 25.58 -3.45 -19.97
N SER A 151 25.64 -2.13 -20.05
CA SER A 151 26.91 -1.40 -19.93
C SER A 151 27.44 -1.43 -18.49
N LEU A 152 28.76 -1.41 -18.34
CA LEU A 152 29.40 -1.23 -17.03
C LEU A 152 29.01 0.13 -16.46
N ARG A 153 28.60 0.15 -15.18
CA ARG A 153 28.13 1.36 -14.50
C ARG A 153 29.10 1.78 -13.41
N ARG A 154 29.32 3.09 -13.30
CA ARG A 154 30.10 3.69 -12.21
C ARG A 154 29.15 4.45 -11.30
N THR A 155 29.13 4.10 -10.01
CA THR A 155 28.40 4.88 -9.00
C THR A 155 29.05 6.25 -8.86
N PHE A 156 28.29 7.31 -9.14
CA PHE A 156 28.72 8.69 -8.94
C PHE A 156 27.99 9.38 -7.77
N PHE A 157 26.85 8.83 -7.34
CA PHE A 157 26.05 9.38 -6.25
C PHE A 157 25.28 8.27 -5.53
N THR A 158 25.02 8.45 -4.24
CA THR A 158 24.19 7.56 -3.43
C THR A 158 23.28 8.38 -2.54
N TRP A 159 21.97 8.19 -2.71
CA TRP A 159 20.96 8.75 -1.83
C TRP A 159 20.55 7.73 -0.78
N ARG A 160 20.53 8.12 0.50
CA ARG A 160 20.06 7.27 1.60
C ARG A 160 18.69 7.72 2.06
N SER A 161 17.78 6.77 2.26
CA SER A 161 16.43 7.03 2.76
C SER A 161 16.44 7.47 4.24
N GLN A 162 15.27 7.82 4.74
CA GLN A 162 15.03 7.87 6.19
C GLN A 162 15.26 6.48 6.83
N PRO A 163 15.50 6.41 8.14
CA PRO A 163 15.60 5.15 8.86
C PRO A 163 14.35 4.28 8.69
N LEU A 164 14.54 2.95 8.71
CA LEU A 164 13.44 1.99 8.52
C LEU A 164 12.26 2.21 9.46
N ALA A 165 12.50 2.62 10.71
CA ALA A 165 11.44 2.91 11.68
C ALA A 165 10.47 4.00 11.20
N GLU A 166 10.95 5.07 10.55
CA GLU A 166 10.09 6.13 10.00
C GLU A 166 9.30 5.63 8.79
N ILE A 167 9.92 4.80 7.96
CA ILE A 167 9.27 4.21 6.78
C ILE A 167 8.15 3.26 7.22
N ILE A 168 8.39 2.43 8.26
CA ILE A 168 7.37 1.56 8.87
C ILE A 168 6.25 2.39 9.51
N ARG A 169 6.58 3.49 10.19
CA ARG A 169 5.58 4.41 10.76
C ARG A 169 4.66 4.96 9.67
N HIS A 170 5.19 5.43 8.55
CA HIS A 170 4.37 5.88 7.42
C HIS A 170 3.49 4.75 6.87
N ALA A 171 4.09 3.57 6.62
CA ALA A 171 3.36 2.40 6.13
C ALA A 171 2.20 1.99 7.05
N ASN A 172 2.38 2.02 8.37
CA ASN A 172 1.36 1.62 9.33
C ASN A 172 0.28 2.68 9.55
N LEU A 173 0.64 3.98 9.56
CA LEU A 173 -0.31 5.08 9.76
C LEU A 173 -1.25 5.25 8.56
N GLU A 174 -0.69 5.23 7.36
CA GLU A 174 -1.42 5.46 6.11
C GLU A 174 -1.85 4.15 5.42
N SER A 175 -1.41 2.99 5.93
CA SER A 175 -1.68 1.67 5.37
C SER A 175 -1.21 1.51 3.92
N VAL A 176 0.02 1.94 3.62
CA VAL A 176 0.54 1.97 2.23
C VAL A 176 1.00 0.59 1.78
N ASN A 177 0.20 -0.07 0.93
CA ASN A 177 0.48 -1.43 0.44
C ASN A 177 1.85 -1.57 -0.23
N LEU A 178 2.23 -0.61 -1.09
CA LEU A 178 3.51 -0.61 -1.77
C LEU A 178 4.70 -0.78 -0.83
N TYR A 179 4.65 -0.17 0.36
CA TYR A 179 5.74 -0.22 1.32
C TYR A 179 5.86 -1.62 1.92
N CYS A 180 4.73 -2.24 2.25
CA CYS A 180 4.69 -3.61 2.77
C CYS A 180 5.25 -4.61 1.74
N GLU A 181 4.87 -4.48 0.47
CA GLU A 181 5.44 -5.32 -0.60
C GLU A 181 6.93 -5.05 -0.81
N ALA A 182 7.36 -3.79 -0.73
CA ALA A 182 8.77 -3.43 -0.84
C ALA A 182 9.60 -3.99 0.32
N PHE A 183 9.06 -3.98 1.56
CA PHE A 183 9.70 -4.61 2.71
C PHE A 183 9.87 -6.11 2.47
N LEU A 184 8.83 -6.78 1.98
CA LEU A 184 8.84 -8.21 1.69
C LEU A 184 9.95 -8.57 0.69
N ARG A 185 10.05 -7.86 -0.43
CA ARG A 185 11.10 -8.09 -1.43
C ARG A 185 12.47 -7.64 -0.97
N THR A 186 12.55 -6.65 -0.09
CA THR A 186 13.82 -6.23 0.52
C THR A 186 14.36 -7.32 1.44
N LEU A 187 13.51 -8.00 2.23
CA LEU A 187 13.92 -9.17 3.03
C LEU A 187 14.51 -10.26 2.13
N ALA A 188 13.82 -10.56 1.02
CA ALA A 188 14.31 -11.52 0.03
C ALA A 188 15.68 -11.11 -0.55
N LEU A 189 15.81 -9.84 -0.97
CA LEU A 189 17.06 -9.30 -1.51
C LEU A 189 18.21 -9.41 -0.52
N GLN A 190 17.99 -9.06 0.75
CA GLN A 190 19.03 -9.08 1.78
C GLN A 190 19.48 -10.50 2.15
N GLN A 191 18.56 -11.47 2.15
CA GLN A 191 18.86 -12.85 2.57
C GLN A 191 19.31 -13.76 1.42
N TYR A 192 18.81 -13.51 0.20
CA TYR A 192 18.98 -14.42 -0.94
C TYR A 192 19.59 -13.74 -2.17
N GLY A 193 19.91 -12.45 -2.10
CA GLY A 193 20.55 -11.70 -3.20
C GLY A 193 19.61 -11.25 -4.31
N TYR A 194 18.32 -11.61 -4.26
CA TYR A 194 17.32 -11.21 -5.24
C TYR A 194 15.94 -11.05 -4.60
N GLY A 195 15.24 -9.94 -4.91
CA GLY A 195 13.98 -9.61 -4.26
C GLY A 195 12.75 -10.23 -4.92
N THR A 196 12.32 -11.40 -4.43
CA THR A 196 11.07 -12.06 -4.87
C THR A 196 10.04 -12.12 -3.74
N ASN A 197 8.76 -12.15 -4.11
CA ASN A 197 7.65 -12.32 -3.19
C ASN A 197 7.77 -13.65 -2.41
N GLU A 198 8.03 -14.75 -3.13
CA GLU A 198 8.16 -16.09 -2.54
C GLU A 198 9.24 -16.15 -1.46
N LYS A 199 10.44 -15.64 -1.75
CA LYS A 199 11.56 -15.67 -0.79
C LYS A 199 11.36 -14.72 0.37
N GLY A 200 10.62 -13.62 0.15
CA GLY A 200 10.23 -12.72 1.22
C GLY A 200 9.29 -13.40 2.20
N ILE A 201 8.30 -14.13 1.68
CA ILE A 201 7.35 -14.91 2.49
C ILE A 201 8.08 -16.00 3.26
N ASP A 202 8.95 -16.77 2.61
CA ASP A 202 9.78 -17.80 3.27
C ASP A 202 10.60 -17.20 4.44
N ALA A 203 11.22 -16.04 4.22
CA ALA A 203 11.95 -15.33 5.28
C ALA A 203 11.07 -14.96 6.49
N ILE A 204 9.86 -14.46 6.25
CA ILE A 204 8.91 -14.09 7.32
C ILE A 204 8.42 -15.34 8.07
N MET A 205 8.08 -16.41 7.35
CA MET A 205 7.61 -17.65 7.95
C MET A 205 8.68 -18.27 8.86
N ARG A 206 9.91 -18.40 8.37
CA ARG A 206 11.05 -18.90 9.18
C ARG A 206 11.33 -18.02 10.38
N PHE A 207 11.25 -16.69 10.22
CA PHE A 207 11.44 -15.77 11.33
C PHE A 207 10.41 -16.05 12.44
N TRP A 208 9.12 -16.13 12.12
CA TRP A 208 8.09 -16.36 13.14
C TRP A 208 8.14 -17.76 13.75
N GLN A 209 8.45 -18.79 12.97
CA GLN A 209 8.72 -20.14 13.48
C GLN A 209 9.88 -20.13 14.49
N SER A 210 10.97 -19.41 14.19
CA SER A 210 12.11 -19.28 15.10
C SER A 210 11.77 -18.56 16.42
N LYS A 211 10.65 -17.85 16.45
CA LYS A 211 10.11 -17.17 17.65
C LYS A 211 9.03 -17.96 18.36
N GLY A 212 8.80 -19.21 17.95
CA GLY A 212 7.80 -20.10 18.55
C GLY A 212 6.36 -19.74 18.21
N VAL A 213 6.14 -18.96 17.14
CA VAL A 213 4.79 -18.75 16.59
C VAL A 213 4.45 -19.95 15.72
N ASP A 214 3.32 -20.59 15.99
CA ASP A 214 2.78 -21.61 15.11
C ASP A 214 2.32 -20.98 13.79
N THR A 215 2.98 -21.36 12.70
CA THR A 215 2.66 -20.88 11.36
C THR A 215 1.76 -21.82 10.57
N GLU A 216 1.27 -22.91 11.19
CA GLU A 216 0.24 -23.74 10.57
C GLU A 216 -1.01 -22.89 10.28
N GLY A 217 -1.52 -22.97 9.05
CA GLY A 217 -2.65 -22.14 8.61
C GLY A 217 -2.34 -20.64 8.43
N LEU A 218 -1.09 -20.20 8.59
CA LEU A 218 -0.64 -18.89 8.15
C LEU A 218 -0.36 -18.94 6.64
N PHE A 219 -1.29 -18.41 5.85
CA PHE A 219 -1.16 -18.30 4.41
C PHE A 219 -0.84 -16.86 4.04
N MET A 220 0.38 -16.61 3.60
CA MET A 220 0.77 -15.32 3.03
C MET A 220 0.87 -15.44 1.52
N GLN A 221 0.29 -14.47 0.82
CA GLN A 221 0.39 -14.31 -0.62
C GLN A 221 1.11 -13.02 -0.99
N ASP A 222 1.09 -12.04 -0.09
CA ASP A 222 1.66 -10.72 -0.26
C ASP A 222 2.11 -10.14 1.10
N GLY A 223 2.74 -8.96 1.07
CA GLY A 223 3.18 -8.27 2.28
C GLY A 223 2.11 -7.34 2.87
N SER A 224 1.18 -6.86 2.05
CA SER A 224 0.22 -5.79 2.39
C SER A 224 -1.09 -6.28 2.98
N GLY A 225 -1.48 -7.53 2.74
CA GLY A 225 -2.79 -8.03 3.10
C GLY A 225 -3.89 -7.76 2.07
N LEU A 226 -3.54 -7.24 0.87
CA LEU A 226 -4.52 -6.93 -0.18
C LEU A 226 -5.13 -8.21 -0.79
N SER A 227 -4.35 -9.29 -0.87
CA SER A 227 -4.82 -10.55 -1.40
C SER A 227 -5.92 -11.15 -0.52
N PRO A 228 -7.09 -11.48 -1.08
CA PRO A 228 -8.16 -12.17 -0.37
C PRO A 228 -7.81 -13.63 -0.04
N ARG A 229 -6.68 -14.14 -0.56
CA ARG A 229 -6.16 -15.49 -0.29
C ARG A 229 -5.19 -15.53 0.89
N ASN A 230 -4.91 -14.38 1.52
CA ASN A 230 -4.21 -14.37 2.79
C ASN A 230 -5.06 -15.03 3.89
N GLY A 231 -4.42 -15.77 4.78
CA GLY A 231 -5.04 -16.44 5.91
C GLY A 231 -4.18 -16.27 7.17
N VAL A 232 -4.78 -15.80 8.25
CA VAL A 232 -4.14 -15.65 9.55
C VAL A 232 -5.17 -15.75 10.65
N THR A 233 -4.81 -16.33 11.78
CA THR A 233 -5.68 -16.43 12.95
C THR A 233 -5.44 -15.26 13.94
N PRO A 234 -6.46 -14.85 14.72
CA PRO A 234 -6.26 -13.89 15.81
C PRO A 234 -5.22 -14.36 16.84
N THR A 235 -5.11 -15.67 17.06
CA THR A 235 -4.11 -16.27 17.96
C THR A 235 -2.69 -16.04 17.45
N GLN A 236 -2.44 -16.23 16.15
CA GLN A 236 -1.13 -15.96 15.54
C GLN A 236 -0.74 -14.49 15.68
N LEU A 237 -1.64 -13.57 15.35
CA LEU A 237 -1.36 -12.13 15.48
C LEU A 237 -1.12 -11.71 16.93
N THR A 238 -1.92 -12.20 17.88
CA THR A 238 -1.70 -11.89 19.31
C THR A 238 -0.40 -12.49 19.84
N MET A 239 -0.01 -13.68 19.39
CA MET A 239 1.29 -14.27 19.72
C MET A 239 2.45 -13.45 19.16
N MET A 240 2.38 -13.01 17.89
CA MET A 240 3.38 -12.13 17.28
C MET A 240 3.51 -10.81 18.05
N LEU A 241 2.38 -10.16 18.39
CA LEU A 241 2.35 -8.95 19.21
C LEU A 241 2.96 -9.19 20.61
N ARG A 242 2.67 -10.34 21.23
CA ARG A 242 3.26 -10.70 22.52
C ARG A 242 4.78 -10.85 22.43
N VAL A 243 5.28 -11.51 21.39
CA VAL A 243 6.73 -11.64 21.13
C VAL A 243 7.37 -10.26 20.96
N ILE A 244 6.75 -9.37 20.17
CA ILE A 244 7.24 -8.00 19.97
C ILE A 244 7.30 -7.25 21.31
N ALA A 245 6.27 -7.36 22.15
CA ALA A 245 6.18 -6.67 23.44
C ALA A 245 7.23 -7.12 24.47
N GLN A 246 7.87 -8.27 24.28
CA GLN A 246 8.89 -8.80 25.18
C GLN A 246 10.29 -8.23 24.89
N ASP A 247 10.50 -7.59 23.75
CA ASP A 247 11.77 -6.98 23.36
C ASP A 247 11.60 -5.47 23.19
N SER A 248 12.18 -4.66 24.09
CA SER A 248 12.02 -3.21 24.07
C SER A 248 12.61 -2.55 22.80
N THR A 249 13.58 -3.20 22.16
CA THR A 249 14.20 -2.72 20.91
C THR A 249 13.25 -2.86 19.72
N TRP A 250 12.32 -3.81 19.77
CA TRP A 250 11.28 -4.00 18.77
C TRP A 250 9.98 -3.28 19.16
N PHE A 251 9.58 -3.42 20.41
CA PHE A 251 8.33 -2.88 20.93
C PHE A 251 8.23 -1.38 20.73
N THR A 252 9.26 -0.62 21.11
CA THR A 252 9.21 0.84 21.06
C THR A 252 8.95 1.38 19.64
N PRO A 253 9.76 1.04 18.61
CA PRO A 253 9.50 1.51 17.26
C PRO A 253 8.20 0.93 16.67
N PHE A 254 7.88 -0.34 16.95
CA PHE A 254 6.65 -0.95 16.43
C PHE A 254 5.39 -0.30 17.03
N TYR A 255 5.31 -0.18 18.36
CA TYR A 255 4.20 0.45 19.06
C TYR A 255 3.99 1.93 18.64
N ASN A 256 5.09 2.65 18.37
CA ASN A 256 5.04 4.02 17.86
C ASN A 256 4.68 4.13 16.38
N SER A 257 4.78 3.04 15.63
CA SER A 257 4.33 2.98 14.23
C SER A 257 2.81 2.81 14.10
N LEU A 258 2.14 2.27 15.12
CA LEU A 258 0.71 1.96 15.07
C LEU A 258 -0.18 3.22 15.21
N PRO A 259 -1.28 3.32 14.43
CA PRO A 259 -2.31 4.34 14.64
C PRO A 259 -2.82 4.39 16.08
N GLU A 260 -2.93 5.58 16.64
CA GLU A 260 -3.50 5.84 17.97
C GLU A 260 -4.99 6.17 17.85
N ALA A 261 -5.79 5.51 18.67
CA ALA A 261 -7.24 5.67 18.73
C ALA A 261 -7.64 7.16 18.86
N GLY A 262 -8.44 7.63 17.90
CA GLY A 262 -8.98 8.99 17.89
C GLY A 262 -7.96 10.10 17.64
N ARG A 263 -6.71 9.77 17.26
CA ARG A 263 -5.65 10.78 17.04
C ARG A 263 -4.92 10.67 15.72
N THR A 264 -4.46 9.49 15.32
CA THR A 264 -3.54 9.37 14.18
C THR A 264 -3.96 8.28 13.19
N GLY A 265 -3.46 8.42 11.95
CA GLY A 265 -3.64 7.45 10.87
C GLY A 265 -5.10 7.09 10.61
N THR A 266 -5.33 5.82 10.23
CA THR A 266 -6.65 5.26 9.92
C THR A 266 -7.64 5.26 11.10
N MET A 267 -7.19 5.53 12.32
CA MET A 267 -8.02 5.55 13.54
C MET A 267 -8.30 6.97 14.06
N SER A 268 -7.78 8.01 13.39
CA SER A 268 -7.92 9.42 13.78
C SER A 268 -9.38 9.88 13.98
N SER A 269 -10.31 9.34 13.19
CA SER A 269 -11.74 9.69 13.26
C SER A 269 -12.58 8.76 14.13
N MET A 270 -11.97 7.76 14.78
CA MET A 270 -12.64 6.74 15.60
C MET A 270 -12.82 7.18 17.06
N PHE A 271 -13.67 6.47 17.82
CA PHE A 271 -13.82 6.59 19.27
C PHE A 271 -14.31 7.94 19.80
N LYS A 272 -15.01 8.74 18.97
CA LYS A 272 -15.59 10.02 19.42
C LYS A 272 -16.53 9.88 20.63
N GLN A 273 -17.17 8.72 20.78
CA GLN A 273 -18.07 8.39 21.88
C GLN A 273 -17.35 7.74 23.08
N TYR A 274 -16.05 7.45 22.97
CA TYR A 274 -15.25 6.77 23.99
C TYR A 274 -13.96 7.53 24.34
N PRO A 275 -14.05 8.74 24.94
CA PRO A 275 -12.87 9.52 25.32
C PRO A 275 -11.89 8.76 26.22
N SER A 276 -12.38 7.79 27.00
CA SER A 276 -11.57 6.94 27.88
C SER A 276 -10.56 6.03 27.16
N VAL A 277 -10.66 5.89 25.84
CA VAL A 277 -9.77 5.06 25.00
C VAL A 277 -8.57 5.87 24.47
N LEU A 278 -8.67 7.20 24.44
CA LEU A 278 -7.64 8.07 23.89
C LEU A 278 -6.33 7.91 24.68
N GLY A 279 -5.20 7.74 23.98
CA GLY A 279 -3.90 7.48 24.60
C GLY A 279 -3.70 6.06 25.15
N ARG A 280 -4.74 5.21 25.11
CA ARG A 280 -4.70 3.86 25.70
C ARG A 280 -4.82 2.74 24.69
N LEU A 281 -5.09 3.04 23.42
CA LEU A 281 -5.22 2.02 22.38
C LEU A 281 -4.47 2.43 21.12
N ARG A 282 -3.66 1.51 20.62
CA ARG A 282 -2.99 1.61 19.32
C ARG A 282 -3.16 0.33 18.54
N ALA A 283 -3.58 0.44 17.28
CA ALA A 283 -3.81 -0.74 16.46
C ALA A 283 -3.65 -0.45 14.96
N LYS A 284 -3.21 -1.48 14.23
CA LYS A 284 -3.32 -1.49 12.77
C LYS A 284 -4.72 -1.90 12.38
N SER A 285 -5.35 -1.15 11.49
CA SER A 285 -6.63 -1.51 10.86
C SER A 285 -6.40 -2.26 9.54
N GLY A 286 -7.32 -3.17 9.21
CA GLY A 286 -7.43 -3.82 7.90
C GLY A 286 -8.85 -3.72 7.36
N THR A 287 -9.01 -3.47 6.06
CA THR A 287 -10.32 -3.36 5.40
C THR A 287 -10.20 -3.77 3.94
N ILE A 288 -10.95 -4.81 3.57
CA ILE A 288 -11.30 -5.14 2.18
C ILE A 288 -12.81 -5.42 2.15
N THR A 289 -13.38 -5.71 0.98
CA THR A 289 -14.81 -6.01 0.84
C THR A 289 -15.24 -7.11 1.82
N ARG A 290 -16.20 -6.78 2.70
CA ARG A 290 -16.76 -7.66 3.75
C ARG A 290 -15.75 -8.21 4.77
N VAL A 291 -14.57 -7.61 4.87
CA VAL A 291 -13.57 -7.94 5.90
C VAL A 291 -13.19 -6.69 6.67
N ARG A 292 -13.05 -6.84 7.99
CA ARG A 292 -12.52 -5.79 8.84
C ARG A 292 -11.71 -6.40 9.98
N ALA A 293 -10.54 -5.83 10.23
CA ALA A 293 -9.65 -6.31 11.27
C ALA A 293 -8.99 -5.16 12.04
N TYR A 294 -8.67 -5.42 13.30
CA TYR A 294 -7.86 -4.55 14.15
C TYR A 294 -6.92 -5.42 14.97
N SER A 295 -5.64 -5.07 15.02
CA SER A 295 -4.66 -5.78 15.84
C SER A 295 -3.65 -4.81 16.42
N GLY A 296 -3.33 -4.95 17.69
CA GLY A 296 -2.44 -4.03 18.40
C GLY A 296 -2.53 -4.20 19.91
N TYR A 297 -2.43 -3.08 20.62
CA TYR A 297 -2.36 -3.06 22.07
C TYR A 297 -3.38 -2.11 22.69
N ALA A 298 -3.91 -2.50 23.84
CA ALA A 298 -4.77 -1.68 24.68
C ALA A 298 -4.24 -1.68 26.12
N THR A 299 -4.28 -0.54 26.80
CA THR A 299 -3.92 -0.41 28.21
C THR A 299 -5.18 -0.53 29.07
N ALA A 300 -5.28 -1.61 29.84
CA ALA A 300 -6.36 -1.94 30.76
C ALA A 300 -6.48 -0.91 31.91
N ALA A 301 -7.58 -0.91 32.66
CA ALA A 301 -7.86 0.05 33.74
C ALA A 301 -6.84 -0.04 34.88
N ASP A 302 -6.32 -1.24 35.14
CA ASP A 302 -5.26 -1.51 36.11
C ASP A 302 -3.84 -1.25 35.56
N GLY A 303 -3.71 -0.76 34.32
CA GLY A 303 -2.44 -0.45 33.68
C GLY A 303 -1.78 -1.60 32.91
N ARG A 304 -2.36 -2.81 32.92
CA ARG A 304 -1.81 -3.92 32.12
C ARG A 304 -1.92 -3.64 30.63
N LEU A 305 -0.85 -3.95 29.88
CA LEU A 305 -0.87 -3.91 28.42
C LEU A 305 -1.46 -5.22 27.87
N ILE A 306 -2.51 -5.11 27.07
CA ILE A 306 -3.22 -6.22 26.44
C ILE A 306 -2.91 -6.21 24.95
N ALA A 307 -2.27 -7.28 24.44
CA ALA A 307 -2.20 -7.55 23.01
C ALA A 307 -3.53 -8.15 22.54
N PHE A 308 -4.09 -7.63 21.44
CA PHE A 308 -5.38 -8.09 20.91
C PHE A 308 -5.37 -8.21 19.39
N SER A 309 -6.25 -9.07 18.88
CA SER A 309 -6.56 -9.19 17.46
C SER A 309 -8.04 -9.50 17.29
N ILE A 310 -8.69 -8.77 16.40
CA ILE A 310 -10.09 -8.96 16.01
C ILE A 310 -10.11 -9.06 14.50
N ILE A 311 -10.67 -10.14 13.96
CA ILE A 311 -10.84 -10.36 12.53
C ILE A 311 -12.30 -10.74 12.28
N LEU A 312 -12.98 -9.98 11.44
CA LEU A 312 -14.34 -10.25 11.00
C LEU A 312 -14.36 -10.44 9.50
N ASN A 313 -14.81 -11.62 9.08
CA ASN A 313 -14.97 -11.98 7.67
C ASN A 313 -16.46 -12.11 7.32
N ASN A 314 -16.80 -11.82 6.07
CA ASN A 314 -18.11 -12.09 5.47
C ASN A 314 -19.31 -11.44 6.19
N PHE A 315 -19.12 -10.37 6.95
CA PHE A 315 -20.24 -9.64 7.55
C PHE A 315 -21.14 -9.02 6.45
N THR A 316 -22.41 -8.78 6.81
CA THR A 316 -23.45 -8.35 5.87
C THR A 316 -23.86 -6.89 6.02
N CYS A 317 -23.53 -6.26 7.14
CA CYS A 317 -23.80 -4.83 7.37
C CYS A 317 -22.77 -3.92 6.69
N SER A 318 -22.99 -2.60 6.72
CA SER A 318 -22.05 -1.64 6.14
C SER A 318 -20.71 -1.61 6.89
N GLN A 319 -19.64 -1.23 6.19
CA GLN A 319 -18.32 -0.99 6.80
C GLN A 319 -18.40 0.03 7.95
N ARG A 320 -19.30 1.02 7.85
CA ARG A 320 -19.52 2.04 8.88
C ARG A 320 -20.17 1.44 10.13
N ASP A 321 -21.14 0.56 9.98
CA ASP A 321 -21.87 0.00 11.12
C ASP A 321 -21.03 -1.01 11.88
N ILE A 322 -20.29 -1.87 11.17
CA ILE A 322 -19.40 -2.82 11.83
C ILE A 322 -18.26 -2.12 12.55
N ARG A 323 -17.74 -1.01 11.99
CA ARG A 323 -16.74 -0.16 12.65
C ARG A 323 -17.24 0.34 14.00
N LYS A 324 -18.47 0.86 14.08
CA LYS A 324 -19.04 1.36 15.35
C LYS A 324 -19.11 0.26 16.41
N LYS A 325 -19.53 -0.96 16.03
CA LYS A 325 -19.57 -2.10 16.95
C LYS A 325 -18.17 -2.49 17.45
N LEU A 326 -17.17 -2.45 16.56
CA LEU A 326 -15.78 -2.71 16.91
C LEU A 326 -15.19 -1.62 17.81
N GLU A 327 -15.58 -0.35 17.63
CA GLU A 327 -15.21 0.74 18.55
C GLU A 327 -15.72 0.46 19.98
N THR A 328 -16.97 0.01 20.13
CA THR A 328 -17.51 -0.40 21.43
C THR A 328 -16.72 -1.55 22.04
N PHE A 329 -16.49 -2.62 21.27
CA PHE A 329 -15.74 -3.79 21.77
C PHE A 329 -14.32 -3.42 22.21
N MET A 330 -13.60 -2.66 21.38
CA MET A 330 -12.24 -2.21 21.71
C MET A 330 -12.21 -1.26 22.91
N ALA A 331 -13.27 -0.48 23.13
CA ALA A 331 -13.37 0.37 24.32
C ALA A 331 -13.48 -0.45 25.62
N GLU A 332 -14.15 -1.60 25.59
CA GLU A 332 -14.23 -2.50 26.75
C GLU A 332 -12.86 -3.10 27.12
N LEU A 333 -11.96 -3.33 26.15
CA LEU A 333 -10.59 -3.79 26.46
C LEU A 333 -9.84 -2.83 27.39
N CYS A 334 -10.10 -1.53 27.27
CA CYS A 334 -9.49 -0.50 28.13
C CYS A 334 -10.16 -0.42 29.53
N ARG A 335 -11.25 -1.16 29.76
CA ARG A 335 -11.96 -1.19 31.06
C ARG A 335 -11.70 -2.45 31.88
N LEU A 336 -11.13 -3.49 31.26
CA LEU A 336 -10.62 -4.69 31.96
C LEU A 336 -9.64 -4.34 33.06
#